data_AF-A0A1D9M9A2-F1
#
_entry.id   AF-A0A1D9M9A2-F1
#
_cell.length_a   1.000
_cell.length_b   1.000
_cell.length_c   1.000
_cell.angle_alpha   90.00
_cell.angle_beta   90.00
_cell.angle_gamma   90.00
#
_symmetry.space_group_name_H-M   'P 1'
#
loop_
_entity.id
_entity.type
_entity.pdbx_description
1 polymer ?
#
loop_
_entity_poly.entity_id
_entity_poly.type
_entity_poly.pdbx_seq_one_letter_code
_entity_poly.pdbx_strand_id
1 'polypeptide(L)' 'MSLGSHITELRRKHEALSAEVEKATRSPGISDLHVSALKKQKLRIKEEIARLEQA' A
#
# COMPACT_ATOMS: atom_id res chain seq x y z
N MET A 1 6.82 -21.89 -2.76
CA MET A 1 6.76 -20.47 -3.19
C MET A 1 7.84 -19.73 -2.44
N SER A 2 8.73 -19.00 -3.11
CA SER A 2 9.87 -18.36 -2.46
C SER A 2 9.47 -17.03 -1.82
N LEU A 3 10.24 -16.61 -0.80
CA LEU A 3 10.12 -15.31 -0.13
C LEU A 3 10.08 -14.14 -1.14
N GLY A 4 10.81 -14.26 -2.26
CA GLY A 4 10.85 -13.26 -3.33
C GLY A 4 9.53 -13.09 -4.10
N SER A 5 8.73 -14.16 -4.25
CA SER A 5 7.41 -14.05 -4.89
C SER A 5 6.46 -13.22 -4.02
N HIS A 6 6.51 -13.44 -2.70
CA HIS A 6 5.66 -12.73 -1.76
C HIS A 6 6.02 -11.25 -1.67
N ILE A 7 7.32 -10.91 -1.60
CA ILE A 7 7.79 -9.51 -1.62
C ILE A 7 7.37 -8.81 -2.91
N THR A 8 7.46 -9.49 -4.05
CA THR A 8 7.04 -8.93 -5.35
C THR A 8 5.55 -8.60 -5.38
N GLU A 9 4.70 -9.48 -4.86
CA GLU A 9 3.26 -9.23 -4.75
C GLU A 9 2.93 -8.08 -3.79
N LEU A 10 3.60 -8.01 -2.64
CA LEU A 10 3.43 -6.91 -1.69
C LEU A 10 3.84 -5.56 -2.31
N ARG A 11 4.96 -5.52 -3.04
CA ARG A 11 5.40 -4.31 -3.77
C ARG A 11 4.35 -3.87 -4.79
N ARG A 12 3.78 -4.80 -5.57
CA ARG A 12 2.69 -4.50 -6.51
C ARG A 12 1.45 -3.95 -5.80
N LYS A 13 1.05 -4.54 -4.66
CA LYS A 13 -0.07 -4.02 -3.84
C LYS A 13 0.21 -2.62 -3.31
N HIS A 14 1.43 -2.35 -2.87
CA HIS A 14 1.85 -1.03 -2.41
C HIS A 14 1.79 0.04 -3.51
N GLU A 15 2.20 -0.30 -4.74
CA GLU A 15 2.05 0.58 -5.91
C GLU A 15 0.59 0.86 -6.24
N ALA A 16 -0.27 -0.17 -6.25
CA ALA A 16 -1.70 -0.02 -6.49
C ALA A 16 -2.36 0.90 -5.43
N LEU A 17 -2.07 0.68 -4.15
CA LEU A 17 -2.55 1.55 -3.06
C LEU A 17 -2.04 2.98 -3.20
N SER A 18 -0.83 3.18 -3.72
CA SER A 18 -0.30 4.53 -3.96
C SER A 18 -1.12 5.27 -5.02
N ALA A 19 -1.43 4.60 -6.13
CA ALA A 19 -2.28 5.16 -7.18
C ALA A 19 -3.70 5.44 -6.67
N GLU A 20 -4.24 4.54 -5.83
CA GLU A 20 -5.57 4.70 -5.24
C GLU A 20 -5.63 5.89 -4.26
N VAL A 21 -4.62 6.06 -3.39
CA VAL A 21 -4.50 7.23 -2.52
C VAL A 21 -4.46 8.52 -3.33
N GLU A 22 -3.68 8.57 -4.41
CA GLU A 22 -3.60 9.76 -5.26
C GLU A 22 -4.93 10.07 -5.94
N LYS A 23 -5.60 9.06 -6.49
CA LYS A 23 -6.93 9.21 -7.09
C LYS A 23 -7.95 9.70 -6.06
N ALA A 24 -7.97 9.06 -4.89
CA ALA A 24 -8.86 9.42 -3.79
C ALA A 24 -8.63 10.86 -3.31
N THR A 25 -7.36 11.30 -3.21
CA THR A 25 -7.02 12.67 -2.79
C THR A 25 -7.42 13.72 -3.84
N ARG A 26 -7.42 13.37 -5.12
CA ARG A 26 -7.81 14.28 -6.22
C ARG A 26 -9.32 14.31 -6.49
N SER A 27 -10.07 13.32 -6.00
CA SER A 27 -11.50 13.20 -6.25
C SER A 27 -12.30 14.07 -5.27
N PRO A 28 -13.03 15.11 -5.75
CA PRO A 28 -13.96 15.84 -4.91
C PRO A 28 -15.09 14.91 -4.47
N GLY A 29 -15.34 14.83 -3.15
CA GLY A 29 -16.37 13.96 -2.56
C GLY A 29 -15.86 12.66 -1.92
N ILE A 30 -14.56 12.34 -2.06
CA ILE A 30 -13.92 11.32 -1.22
C ILE A 30 -13.76 11.88 0.20
N SER A 31 -14.13 11.10 1.20
CA SER A 31 -13.92 11.45 2.60
C SER A 31 -12.44 11.34 2.99
N ASP A 32 -11.96 12.28 3.80
CA ASP A 32 -10.64 12.23 4.42
C ASP A 32 -10.39 10.94 5.22
N LEU A 33 -11.45 10.34 5.79
CA LEU A 33 -11.38 9.06 6.47
C LEU A 33 -10.97 7.93 5.52
N HIS A 34 -11.47 7.95 4.28
CA HIS A 34 -11.13 6.96 3.27
C HIS A 34 -9.67 7.12 2.81
N VAL A 35 -9.22 8.35 2.57
CA VAL A 35 -7.81 8.64 2.24
C VAL A 35 -6.88 8.20 3.39
N SER A 36 -7.28 8.45 4.64
CA SER A 36 -6.53 8.02 5.83
C SER A 36 -6.44 6.50 5.94
N ALA A 37 -7.54 5.78 5.65
CA ALA A 37 -7.56 4.32 5.65
C ALA A 37 -6.61 3.74 4.59
N LEU A 38 -6.63 4.27 3.36
CA LEU A 38 -5.74 3.85 2.28
C LEU A 38 -4.27 4.13 2.62
N LYS A 39 -3.95 5.30 3.19
CA LYS A 39 -2.60 5.63 3.65
C LYS A 39 -2.12 4.67 4.76
N LYS A 40 -2.99 4.30 5.71
CA LYS A 40 -2.68 3.31 6.75
C LYS A 40 -2.42 1.92 6.16
N GLN A 41 -3.22 1.49 5.19
CA GLN A 41 -2.97 0.22 4.49
C GLN A 41 -1.63 0.25 3.75
N LYS A 42 -1.34 1.33 3.03
CA LYS A 42 -0.05 1.54 2.35
C LYS A 42 1.13 1.44 3.33
N LEU A 43 1.01 2.06 4.51
CA LEU A 43 2.05 2.00 5.54
C LEU A 43 2.28 0.57 6.05
N ARG A 44 1.21 -0.18 6.33
CA ARG A 44 1.31 -1.58 6.79
C ARG A 44 2.03 -2.47 5.78
N ILE A 45 1.69 -2.35 4.49
CA ILE A 45 2.36 -3.14 3.45
C ILE A 45 3.84 -2.75 3.35
N LYS A 46 4.17 -1.47 3.48
CA LYS A 46 5.57 -1.02 3.50
C LYS A 46 6.35 -1.64 4.66
N GLU A 47 5.76 -1.68 5.86
CA GLU A 47 6.38 -2.31 7.04
C GLU A 47 6.52 -3.83 6.88
N GLU A 48 5.54 -4.48 6.26
CA GLU A 48 5.58 -5.91 5.96
C GLU A 48 6.68 -6.26 4.95
N ILE A 49 6.81 -5.48 3.87
CA ILE A 49 7.92 -5.61 2.91
C ILE A 49 9.27 -5.44 3.63
N ALA A 50 9.42 -4.38 4.42
CA ALA A 50 10.68 -4.11 5.13
C ALA A 50 11.04 -5.26 6.09
N ARG A 51 10.05 -5.81 6.79
CA ARG A 51 10.24 -6.97 7.68
C ARG A 51 10.68 -8.21 6.91
N LEU A 52 10.09 -8.47 5.75
CA LEU A 52 10.44 -9.62 4.91
C LEU A 52 11.77 -9.45 4.18
N GLU A 53 12.18 -8.22 3.88
CA GLU A 53 13.49 -7.93 3.28
C GLU A 53 14.65 -8.04 4.29
N GLN A 54 14.36 -7.90 5.58
CA GLN A 54 15.33 -8.07 6.67
C GLN A 54 15.39 -9.50 7.25
N ALA A 55 14.50 -10.39 6.83
CA ALA A 55 14.43 -11.78 7.25
C ALA A 55 15.26 -12.69 6.33
#